data_AF-A0A9W8S4D3-F1
#
_entry.id   AF-A0A9W8S4D3-F1
#
_cell.length_a   1.000
_cell.length_b   1.000
_cell.length_c   1.000
_cell.angle_alpha   90.00
_cell.angle_beta   90.00
_cell.angle_gamma   90.00
#
_symmetry.space_group_name_H-M   'P 1'
#
loop_
_entity.id
_entity.type
_entity.pdbx_description
1 polymer ?
#
loop_
_entity_poly.entity_id
_entity_poly.type
_entity_poly.pdbx_seq_one_letter_code
_entity_poly.pdbx_strand_id
1 'polypeptide(L)'
;MEAVTATLAAFKPTEAAAHSVKKYDTVIKEHVGAVKSLLANQRQVISANTAELLKGIDPSIDSIAFLAILQFSLETPTPPPGIDRSTLLDETLRFLLNFNPLQIRYVGLLFRKLLEHTAAAKLFTPAVSVETVATALLRIDPTGSMFTSTHLVLAKTAYQTAWIEPALKVLDCDITFFPGMAGQKDAKLLCDSSLHPAAFISVDTGLTESIKSASVLEYNLLSATCYMSQRDWTKAYRALERVITHPSKDKGVSKTMDEAYKRWLLIGLLKDGKEPTLPSYTATMAKHTYTTLGMPYKNIAGQFSTTNAGQLKAEVETNQKLWEDDGTATLVSEVVAAYQKWQIINLREIFKRISISQLRQMTLSAETGEILKDDEEAARLVRGMTETGLLKGELESGDSGNELYLHFHDDSDLMTEAEFAQEIALRYHNIESLGTQYKAANERLSGSKEYVKHAVREQKRAEKDAADPGIGFDSQIEDEDLMTGVQAHG
;
A
#
# COMPACT_ATOMS: atom_id res chain seq x y z
N MET A 1 13.63 45.54 3.55
CA MET A 1 14.16 44.46 4.41
C MET A 1 13.52 44.50 5.79
N GLU A 2 13.55 45.63 6.50
CA GLU A 2 12.98 45.79 7.85
C GLU A 2 11.51 45.32 8.01
N ALA A 3 10.63 45.69 7.07
CA ALA A 3 9.23 45.25 7.08
C ALA A 3 9.06 43.72 6.90
N VAL A 4 9.95 43.10 6.12
CA VAL A 4 9.99 41.65 5.89
C VAL A 4 10.41 40.96 7.18
N THR A 5 11.53 41.37 7.77
CA THR A 5 12.04 40.81 9.03
C THR A 5 11.06 41.00 10.18
N ALA A 6 10.37 42.15 10.27
CA ALA A 6 9.37 42.40 11.31
C ALA A 6 8.16 41.46 11.19
N THR A 7 7.69 41.20 9.96
CA THR A 7 6.58 40.28 9.71
C THR A 7 6.95 38.84 10.09
N LEU A 8 8.17 38.40 9.72
CA LEU A 8 8.68 37.07 10.07
C LEU A 8 8.88 36.91 11.58
N ALA A 9 9.47 37.91 12.24
CA ALA A 9 9.74 37.88 13.68
C ALA A 9 8.46 37.97 14.54
N ALA A 10 7.34 38.44 13.97
CA ALA A 10 6.05 38.49 14.66
C ALA A 10 5.45 37.10 14.90
N PHE A 11 5.86 36.08 14.12
CA PHE A 11 5.38 34.72 14.29
C PHE A 11 6.10 34.04 15.46
N LYS A 12 5.36 33.82 16.55
CA LYS A 12 5.86 33.15 17.77
C LYS A 12 5.10 31.84 18.04
N PRO A 13 5.34 30.81 17.22
CA PRO A 13 4.57 29.56 17.26
C PRO A 13 4.71 28.81 18.58
N THR A 14 5.91 28.76 19.16
CA THR A 14 6.18 28.01 20.40
C THR A 14 5.43 28.59 21.61
N GLU A 15 5.41 29.91 21.75
CA GLU A 15 4.67 30.59 22.82
C GLU A 15 3.15 30.37 22.66
N ALA A 16 2.63 30.44 21.42
CA ALA A 16 1.23 30.22 21.12
C ALA A 16 0.79 28.76 21.37
N ALA A 17 1.62 27.80 20.97
CA ALA A 17 1.38 26.36 21.19
C ALA A 17 1.38 25.99 22.67
N ALA A 18 2.28 26.60 23.46
CA ALA A 18 2.29 26.41 24.92
C ALA A 18 1.04 26.96 25.61
N HIS A 19 0.38 27.97 25.02
CA HIS A 19 -0.82 28.57 25.59
C HIS A 19 -2.08 27.72 25.34
N SER A 20 -2.41 27.42 24.08
CA SER A 20 -3.49 26.47 23.73
C SER A 20 -3.49 26.15 22.24
N VAL A 21 -4.06 25.00 21.88
CA VAL A 21 -4.29 24.60 20.46
C VAL A 21 -5.08 25.66 19.69
N LYS A 22 -6.10 26.29 20.31
CA LYS A 22 -6.89 27.35 19.67
C LYS A 22 -6.08 28.62 19.40
N LYS A 23 -5.22 29.02 20.34
CA LYS A 23 -4.35 30.19 20.16
C LYS A 23 -3.32 29.92 19.08
N TYR A 24 -2.75 28.71 19.05
CA TYR A 24 -1.83 28.30 17.99
C TYR A 24 -2.50 28.32 16.60
N ASP A 25 -3.70 27.74 16.47
CA ASP A 25 -4.49 27.78 15.22
C ASP A 25 -4.72 29.22 14.72
N THR A 26 -5.07 30.13 15.64
CA THR A 26 -5.30 31.55 15.31
C THR A 26 -4.02 32.21 14.79
N VAL A 27 -2.91 32.05 15.51
CA VAL A 27 -1.62 32.65 15.15
C VAL A 27 -1.08 32.08 13.83
N ILE A 28 -1.27 30.79 13.55
CA ILE A 28 -0.91 30.21 12.25
C ILE A 28 -1.74 30.84 11.13
N LYS A 29 -3.06 30.93 11.28
CA LYS A 29 -3.94 31.51 10.25
C LYS A 29 -3.59 32.97 9.95
N GLU A 30 -3.34 33.75 11.00
CA GLU A 30 -2.86 35.13 10.88
C GLU A 30 -1.52 35.19 10.13
N HIS A 31 -0.57 34.31 10.48
CA HIS A 31 0.75 34.25 9.83
C HIS A 31 0.66 33.83 8.35
N VAL A 32 -0.17 32.86 7.99
CA VAL A 32 -0.44 32.49 6.58
C VAL A 32 -0.91 33.71 5.79
N GLY A 33 -1.84 34.49 6.36
CA GLY A 33 -2.32 35.74 5.76
C GLY A 33 -1.21 36.78 5.62
N ALA A 34 -0.40 36.95 6.66
CA ALA A 34 0.72 37.89 6.68
C ALA A 34 1.80 37.54 5.65
N VAL A 35 2.23 36.28 5.56
CA VAL A 35 3.20 35.79 4.58
C VAL A 35 2.67 35.93 3.14
N LYS A 36 1.38 35.66 2.92
CA LYS A 36 0.76 35.87 1.60
C LYS A 36 0.78 37.35 1.19
N SER A 37 0.44 38.24 2.12
CA SER A 37 0.51 39.70 1.89
C SER A 37 1.95 40.17 1.65
N LEU A 38 2.89 39.61 2.41
CA LEU A 38 4.32 39.89 2.30
C LEU A 38 4.85 39.55 0.89
N LEU A 39 4.55 38.36 0.37
CA LEU A 39 4.95 37.95 -0.98
C LEU A 39 4.33 38.80 -2.08
N ALA A 40 3.08 39.26 -1.89
CA ALA A 40 2.40 40.12 -2.85
C ALA A 40 3.02 41.53 -2.90
N ASN A 41 3.36 42.10 -1.73
CA ASN A 41 3.75 43.51 -1.61
C ASN A 41 5.27 43.75 -1.62
N GLN A 42 6.08 42.77 -1.23
CA GLN A 42 7.54 42.92 -1.04
C GLN A 42 8.35 42.01 -1.98
N ARG A 43 7.77 41.61 -3.12
CA ARG A 43 8.35 40.65 -4.08
C ARG A 43 9.80 40.93 -4.44
N GLN A 44 10.12 42.18 -4.81
CA GLN A 44 11.48 42.58 -5.22
C GLN A 44 12.48 42.48 -4.07
N VAL A 45 12.08 42.91 -2.86
CA VAL A 45 12.94 42.87 -1.67
C VAL A 45 13.22 41.43 -1.28
N ILE A 46 12.21 40.54 -1.31
CA ILE A 46 12.37 39.12 -1.03
C ILE A 46 13.33 38.50 -2.05
N SER A 47 13.11 38.75 -3.35
CA SER A 47 13.97 38.23 -4.41
C SER A 47 15.42 38.68 -4.28
N ALA A 48 15.68 39.91 -3.82
CA ALA A 48 17.04 40.43 -3.66
C ALA A 48 17.77 39.88 -2.42
N ASN A 49 17.04 39.31 -1.46
CA ASN A 49 17.58 38.87 -0.16
C ASN A 49 17.25 37.40 0.15
N THR A 50 16.90 36.58 -0.85
CA THR A 50 16.45 35.18 -0.65
C THR A 50 17.42 34.37 0.21
N ALA A 51 18.73 34.42 -0.06
CA ALA A 51 19.73 33.65 0.67
C ALA A 51 19.77 34.01 2.17
N GLU A 52 19.76 35.30 2.49
CA GLU A 52 19.78 35.78 3.87
C GLU A 52 18.49 35.38 4.61
N LEU A 53 17.34 35.52 3.94
CA LEU A 53 16.04 35.15 4.51
C LEU A 53 15.94 33.65 4.80
N LEU A 54 16.30 32.77 3.85
CA LEU A 54 16.25 31.31 4.06
C LEU A 54 17.24 30.84 5.12
N LYS A 55 18.43 31.45 5.19
CA LYS A 55 19.42 31.15 6.23
C LYS A 55 18.91 31.56 7.63
N GLY A 56 18.19 32.66 7.73
CA GLY A 56 17.66 33.20 8.98
C GLY A 56 16.39 32.49 9.51
N ILE A 57 15.72 31.69 8.69
CA ILE A 57 14.49 30.98 9.08
C ILE A 57 14.82 29.50 9.36
N ASP A 58 14.39 29.00 10.52
CA ASP A 58 14.40 27.58 10.81
C ASP A 58 13.10 26.93 10.29
N PRO A 59 13.15 25.99 9.33
CA PRO A 59 11.97 25.37 8.76
C PRO A 59 11.16 24.53 9.77
N SER A 60 11.74 24.12 10.91
CA SER A 60 11.01 23.43 11.98
C SER A 60 10.19 24.39 12.86
N ILE A 61 10.56 25.68 12.85
CA ILE A 61 9.89 26.75 13.61
C ILE A 61 8.91 27.53 12.72
N ASP A 62 9.32 27.94 11.53
CA ASP A 62 8.48 28.67 10.58
C ASP A 62 8.54 28.05 9.18
N SER A 63 7.82 26.93 9.01
CA SER A 63 7.70 26.25 7.73
C SER A 63 6.93 27.08 6.71
N ILE A 64 6.03 27.94 7.16
CA ILE A 64 5.09 28.68 6.31
C ILE A 64 5.85 29.73 5.51
N ALA A 65 6.61 30.58 6.20
CA ALA A 65 7.42 31.59 5.54
C ALA A 65 8.54 30.95 4.71
N PHE A 66 9.21 29.94 5.27
CA PHE A 66 10.29 29.24 4.56
C PHE A 66 9.80 28.68 3.23
N LEU A 67 8.73 27.88 3.24
CA LEU A 67 8.16 27.27 2.04
C LEU A 67 7.71 28.32 1.03
N ALA A 68 7.07 29.39 1.50
CA ALA A 68 6.54 30.43 0.62
C ALA A 68 7.67 31.19 -0.10
N ILE A 69 8.75 31.53 0.59
CA ILE A 69 9.95 32.18 0.00
C ILE A 69 10.70 31.20 -0.91
N LEU A 70 10.83 29.93 -0.50
CA LEU A 70 11.48 28.89 -1.29
C LEU A 70 10.75 28.67 -2.61
N GLN A 71 9.44 28.45 -2.57
CA GLN A 71 8.65 28.20 -3.77
C GLN A 71 8.66 29.42 -4.70
N PHE A 72 8.56 30.63 -4.15
CA PHE A 72 8.72 31.86 -4.92
C PHE A 72 10.03 31.91 -5.71
N SER A 73 11.11 31.41 -5.11
CA SER A 73 12.46 31.38 -5.71
C SER A 73 12.64 30.24 -6.71
N LEU A 74 11.89 29.14 -6.57
CA LEU A 74 11.91 28.00 -7.50
C LEU A 74 11.03 28.22 -8.74
N GLU A 75 10.01 29.09 -8.65
CA GLU A 75 9.14 29.42 -9.79
C GLU A 75 9.84 30.30 -10.85
N THR A 76 10.93 30.97 -10.50
CA THR A 76 11.71 31.79 -11.45
C THR A 76 12.70 30.94 -12.25
N PRO A 77 12.78 31.09 -13.60
CA PRO A 77 13.68 30.29 -14.44
C PRO A 77 15.17 30.44 -14.08
N THR A 78 15.55 31.65 -13.67
CA THR A 78 16.88 31.97 -13.16
C THR A 78 16.83 32.10 -11.65
N PRO A 79 17.85 31.61 -10.91
CA PRO A 79 17.95 31.85 -9.48
C PRO A 79 17.87 33.34 -9.15
N PRO A 80 17.26 33.72 -8.00
CA PRO A 80 17.28 35.10 -7.54
C PRO A 80 18.71 35.64 -7.38
N PRO A 81 18.91 36.97 -7.48
CA PRO A 81 20.22 37.58 -7.27
C PRO A 81 20.81 37.19 -5.90
N GLY A 82 22.08 36.79 -5.89
CA GLY A 82 22.81 36.48 -4.65
C GLY A 82 22.61 35.06 -4.09
N ILE A 83 21.85 34.20 -4.76
CA ILE A 83 21.77 32.76 -4.44
C ILE A 83 22.03 31.93 -5.70
N ASP A 84 22.93 30.95 -5.61
CA ASP A 84 23.15 30.00 -6.70
C ASP A 84 22.12 28.86 -6.65
N ARG A 85 22.05 28.08 -7.73
CA ARG A 85 21.07 26.98 -7.81
C ARG A 85 21.36 25.86 -6.82
N SER A 86 22.64 25.56 -6.55
CA SER A 86 23.05 24.56 -5.56
C SER A 86 22.54 24.89 -4.16
N THR A 87 22.78 26.12 -3.70
CA THR A 87 22.33 26.58 -2.38
C THR A 87 20.81 26.54 -2.27
N LEU A 88 20.09 26.91 -3.33
CA LEU A 88 18.62 26.84 -3.33
C LEU A 88 18.11 25.38 -3.24
N LEU A 89 18.82 24.44 -3.86
CA LEU A 89 18.51 23.01 -3.76
C LEU A 89 18.85 22.47 -2.36
N ASP A 90 19.95 22.91 -1.75
CA ASP A 90 20.31 22.57 -0.36
C ASP A 90 19.25 23.07 0.63
N GLU A 91 18.77 24.30 0.48
CA GLU A 91 17.67 24.83 1.30
C GLU A 91 16.34 24.09 1.04
N THR A 92 16.13 23.59 -0.18
CA THR A 92 14.97 22.72 -0.49
C THR A 92 15.05 21.40 0.27
N LEU A 93 16.22 20.75 0.31
CA LEU A 93 16.43 19.52 1.11
C LEU A 93 16.29 19.81 2.59
N ARG A 94 16.91 20.90 3.08
CA ARG A 94 16.80 21.34 4.47
C ARG A 94 15.33 21.48 4.89
N PHE A 95 14.50 22.07 4.04
CA PHE A 95 13.07 22.18 4.29
C PHE A 95 12.37 20.82 4.31
N LEU A 96 12.51 20.02 3.25
CA LEU A 96 11.79 18.75 3.11
C LEU A 96 12.13 17.74 4.22
N LEU A 97 13.32 17.83 4.80
CA LEU A 97 13.75 16.99 5.91
C LEU A 97 13.29 17.49 7.29
N ASN A 98 13.06 18.80 7.45
CA ASN A 98 12.91 19.42 8.78
C ASN A 98 11.60 20.19 9.02
N PHE A 99 10.72 20.33 8.01
CA PHE A 99 9.48 21.10 8.17
C PHE A 99 8.63 20.68 9.37
N ASN A 100 7.82 21.59 9.88
CA ASN A 100 6.84 21.34 10.92
C ASN A 100 5.54 20.78 10.31
N PRO A 101 5.18 19.51 10.55
CA PRO A 101 4.02 18.90 9.91
C PRO A 101 2.70 19.57 10.28
N LEU A 102 2.59 20.19 11.47
CA LEU A 102 1.35 20.89 11.87
C LEU A 102 1.12 22.16 11.05
N GLN A 103 2.18 22.90 10.75
CA GLN A 103 2.08 24.13 9.95
C GLN A 103 1.77 23.83 8.49
N ILE A 104 2.34 22.75 7.94
CA ILE A 104 2.09 22.33 6.55
C ILE A 104 0.63 22.02 6.26
N ARG A 105 -0.14 21.59 7.27
CA ARG A 105 -1.60 21.37 7.13
C ARG A 105 -2.36 22.62 6.68
N TYR A 106 -1.82 23.83 6.92
CA TYR A 106 -2.43 25.10 6.52
C TYR A 106 -1.98 25.61 5.15
N VAL A 107 -0.90 25.04 4.59
CA VAL A 107 -0.30 25.44 3.31
C VAL A 107 -0.09 24.24 2.38
N GLY A 108 -1.01 23.28 2.46
CA GLY A 108 -0.87 21.98 1.79
C GLY A 108 -0.69 22.08 0.28
N LEU A 109 -1.34 23.04 -0.39
CA LEU A 109 -1.15 23.26 -1.83
C LEU A 109 0.29 23.62 -2.20
N LEU A 110 0.94 24.51 -1.44
CA LEU A 110 2.33 24.91 -1.68
C LEU A 110 3.25 23.71 -1.45
N PHE A 111 3.00 22.96 -0.39
CA PHE A 111 3.80 21.79 -0.02
C PHE A 111 3.67 20.68 -1.07
N ARG A 112 2.45 20.34 -1.48
CA ARG A 112 2.18 19.34 -2.51
C ARG A 112 2.86 19.70 -3.83
N LYS A 113 2.79 20.98 -4.25
CA LYS A 113 3.51 21.45 -5.46
C LYS A 113 5.01 21.20 -5.33
N LEU A 114 5.62 21.55 -4.20
CA LEU A 114 7.05 21.29 -3.98
C LEU A 114 7.38 19.80 -4.06
N LEU A 115 6.57 18.93 -3.45
CA LEU A 115 6.74 17.48 -3.54
C LEU A 115 6.62 16.97 -4.97
N GLU A 116 5.65 17.44 -5.74
CA GLU A 116 5.46 17.02 -7.14
C GLU A 116 6.62 17.48 -8.04
N HIS A 117 7.15 18.69 -7.84
CA HIS A 117 8.33 19.18 -8.55
C HIS A 117 9.59 18.38 -8.19
N THR A 118 9.72 18.00 -6.92
CA THR A 118 10.82 17.17 -6.41
C THR A 118 10.72 15.74 -6.96
N ALA A 119 9.53 15.14 -6.90
CA ALA A 119 9.25 13.79 -7.36
C ALA A 119 9.45 13.66 -8.87
N ALA A 120 9.11 14.68 -9.66
CA ALA A 120 9.38 14.68 -11.10
C ALA A 120 10.88 14.67 -11.50
N ALA A 121 11.81 14.51 -10.54
CA ALA A 121 13.26 14.49 -10.73
C ALA A 121 13.80 15.70 -11.52
N LYS A 122 13.12 16.86 -11.40
CA LYS A 122 13.53 18.12 -12.04
C LYS A 122 14.49 18.94 -11.20
N LEU A 123 14.47 18.72 -9.88
CA LEU A 123 15.26 19.46 -8.90
C LEU A 123 16.51 18.69 -8.49
N PHE A 124 16.41 17.37 -8.34
CA PHE A 124 17.49 16.51 -7.86
C PHE A 124 17.65 15.28 -8.74
N THR A 125 18.74 14.55 -8.52
CA THR A 125 18.90 13.18 -9.05
C THR A 125 17.74 12.29 -8.57
N PRO A 126 17.35 11.27 -9.35
CA PRO A 126 16.29 10.34 -8.95
C PRO A 126 16.41 9.77 -7.54
N ALA A 127 17.61 9.34 -7.13
CA ALA A 127 17.85 8.79 -5.80
C ALA A 127 17.45 9.76 -4.68
N VAL A 128 17.97 10.99 -4.74
CA VAL A 128 17.64 12.06 -3.77
C VAL A 128 16.15 12.42 -3.84
N SER A 129 15.56 12.52 -5.04
CA SER A 129 14.14 12.83 -5.21
C SER A 129 13.23 11.80 -4.55
N VAL A 130 13.45 10.51 -4.78
CA VAL A 130 12.63 9.43 -4.22
C VAL A 130 12.78 9.37 -2.70
N GLU A 131 14.03 9.37 -2.19
CA GLU A 131 14.32 9.36 -0.75
C GLU A 131 13.68 10.55 -0.02
N THR A 132 13.82 11.75 -0.58
CA THR A 132 13.33 12.98 0.05
C THR A 132 11.80 13.02 0.04
N VAL A 133 11.15 12.64 -1.05
CA VAL A 133 9.68 12.63 -1.14
C VAL A 133 9.09 11.55 -0.24
N ALA A 134 9.69 10.36 -0.18
CA ALA A 134 9.27 9.31 0.75
C ALA A 134 9.36 9.77 2.20
N THR A 135 10.49 10.39 2.57
CA THR A 135 10.71 10.97 3.91
C THR A 135 9.68 12.05 4.23
N ALA A 136 9.41 12.96 3.29
CA ALA A 136 8.45 14.04 3.49
C ALA A 136 7.00 13.55 3.62
N LEU A 137 6.61 12.50 2.87
CA LEU A 137 5.30 11.85 3.01
C LEU A 137 5.13 11.22 4.40
N LEU A 138 6.13 10.47 4.87
CA LEU A 138 6.10 9.86 6.20
C LEU A 138 6.24 10.88 7.33
N ARG A 139 6.77 12.07 7.05
CA ARG A 139 6.82 13.16 8.04
C ARG A 139 5.46 13.84 8.23
N ILE A 140 4.64 13.96 7.18
CA ILE A 140 3.28 14.52 7.29
C ILE A 140 2.25 13.47 7.75
N ASP A 141 2.42 12.22 7.32
CA ASP A 141 1.64 11.06 7.73
C ASP A 141 2.59 9.94 8.22
N PRO A 142 2.94 9.93 9.53
CA PRO A 142 3.81 8.90 10.10
C PRO A 142 3.24 7.48 10.06
N THR A 143 1.93 7.31 9.87
CA THR A 143 1.33 5.97 9.78
C THR A 143 1.30 5.45 8.35
N GLY A 144 1.49 6.32 7.35
CA GLY A 144 1.36 5.99 5.92
C GLY A 144 -0.03 5.47 5.54
N SER A 145 -1.04 5.75 6.38
CA SER A 145 -2.37 5.16 6.26
C SER A 145 -3.28 5.89 5.28
N MET A 146 -2.93 7.12 4.90
CA MET A 146 -3.75 7.99 4.06
C MET A 146 -3.17 8.11 2.64
N PHE A 147 -3.91 7.61 1.66
CA PHE A 147 -3.51 7.75 0.26
C PHE A 147 -3.58 9.22 -0.22
N THR A 148 -2.61 9.64 -1.01
CA THR A 148 -2.58 10.98 -1.64
C THR A 148 -2.15 10.90 -3.10
N SER A 149 -2.39 11.97 -3.87
CA SER A 149 -1.95 12.05 -5.27
C SER A 149 -0.43 11.92 -5.42
N THR A 150 0.34 12.37 -4.42
CA THR A 150 1.81 12.30 -4.41
C THR A 150 2.34 10.87 -4.30
N HIS A 151 1.61 9.94 -3.66
CA HIS A 151 1.99 8.53 -3.60
C HIS A 151 2.15 7.93 -5.00
N LEU A 152 1.22 8.25 -5.91
CA LEU A 152 1.28 7.81 -7.29
C LEU A 152 2.49 8.40 -8.02
N VAL A 153 2.80 9.68 -7.80
CA VAL A 153 3.96 10.34 -8.42
C VAL A 153 5.28 9.73 -7.92
N LEU A 154 5.37 9.44 -6.62
CA LEU A 154 6.51 8.74 -6.03
C LEU A 154 6.69 7.35 -6.66
N ALA A 155 5.64 6.53 -6.69
CA ALA A 155 5.69 5.17 -7.25
C ALA A 155 6.10 5.18 -8.73
N LYS A 156 5.56 6.11 -9.53
CA LYS A 156 5.94 6.29 -10.95
C LYS A 156 7.42 6.60 -11.09
N THR A 157 7.91 7.55 -10.31
CA THR A 157 9.31 8.00 -10.38
C THR A 157 10.26 6.89 -9.97
N ALA A 158 9.98 6.21 -8.85
CA ALA A 158 10.78 5.10 -8.35
C ALA A 158 10.89 3.99 -9.39
N TYR A 159 9.76 3.60 -10.01
CA TYR A 159 9.73 2.60 -11.06
C TYR A 159 10.51 3.04 -12.32
N GLN A 160 10.22 4.22 -12.86
CA GLN A 160 10.84 4.72 -14.10
C GLN A 160 12.35 4.92 -14.00
N THR A 161 12.85 5.20 -12.80
CA THR A 161 14.26 5.48 -12.54
C THR A 161 15.01 4.29 -11.93
N ALA A 162 14.32 3.17 -11.69
CA ALA A 162 14.83 1.98 -11.01
C ALA A 162 15.38 2.24 -9.59
N TRP A 163 14.98 3.33 -8.94
CA TRP A 163 15.33 3.66 -7.55
C TRP A 163 14.15 3.33 -6.63
N ILE A 164 14.05 2.05 -6.26
CA ILE A 164 12.84 1.50 -5.61
C ILE A 164 12.98 1.46 -4.09
N GLU A 165 14.15 1.12 -3.57
CA GLU A 165 14.37 0.86 -2.14
C GLU A 165 13.88 2.01 -1.22
N PRO A 166 14.15 3.30 -1.50
CA PRO A 166 13.62 4.38 -0.67
C PRO A 166 12.10 4.50 -0.73
N ALA A 167 11.48 4.19 -1.87
CA ALA A 167 10.03 4.23 -2.04
C ALA A 167 9.34 3.11 -1.26
N LEU A 168 10.00 1.97 -1.04
CA LEU A 168 9.43 0.84 -0.27
C LEU A 168 8.98 1.28 1.12
N LYS A 169 9.67 2.24 1.76
CA LYS A 169 9.26 2.83 3.05
C LYS A 169 7.81 3.34 3.03
N VAL A 170 7.35 3.85 1.89
CA VAL A 170 5.97 4.33 1.69
C VAL A 170 5.08 3.23 1.10
N LEU A 171 5.58 2.46 0.12
CA LEU A 171 4.78 1.42 -0.54
C LEU A 171 4.37 0.27 0.40
N ASP A 172 5.20 0.00 1.41
CA ASP A 172 4.97 -1.02 2.44
C ASP A 172 3.97 -0.57 3.51
N CYS A 173 3.58 0.72 3.54
CA CYS A 173 2.58 1.21 4.48
C CYS A 173 1.18 0.70 4.11
N ASP A 174 0.38 0.40 5.14
CA ASP A 174 -1.00 -0.04 4.97
C ASP A 174 -1.94 1.15 4.77
N ILE A 175 -2.27 1.43 3.52
CA ILE A 175 -3.28 2.42 3.15
C ILE A 175 -4.67 1.91 3.55
N THR A 176 -5.24 2.53 4.58
CA THR A 176 -6.60 2.23 5.07
C THR A 176 -7.59 3.36 4.83
N PHE A 177 -7.10 4.55 4.45
CA PHE A 177 -7.92 5.73 4.19
C PHE A 177 -7.64 6.33 2.82
N PHE A 178 -8.70 6.83 2.19
CA PHE A 178 -8.66 7.57 0.94
C PHE A 178 -9.29 8.96 1.15
N PRO A 179 -8.88 9.99 0.38
CA PRO A 179 -9.47 11.32 0.45
C PRO A 179 -10.95 11.29 0.08
N GLY A 180 -11.78 11.99 0.86
CA GLY A 180 -13.20 12.16 0.58
C GLY A 180 -14.07 10.94 0.94
N MET A 181 -13.59 10.04 1.79
CA MET A 181 -14.40 8.95 2.31
C MET A 181 -15.58 9.46 3.16
N ALA A 182 -16.70 8.75 3.11
CA ALA A 182 -17.86 9.07 3.92
C ALA A 182 -17.51 9.13 5.42
N GLY A 183 -18.01 10.18 6.09
CA GLY A 183 -17.76 10.42 7.52
C GLY A 183 -16.43 11.11 7.82
N GLN A 184 -15.54 11.33 6.83
CA GLN A 184 -14.41 12.24 7.02
C GLN A 184 -14.94 13.68 7.09
N LYS A 185 -14.69 14.34 8.21
CA LYS A 185 -14.91 15.77 8.38
C LYS A 185 -13.56 16.42 8.60
N ASP A 186 -13.30 17.49 7.86
CA ASP A 186 -12.09 18.28 8.07
C ASP A 186 -12.06 18.81 9.51
N ALA A 187 -10.90 18.64 10.14
CA ALA A 187 -10.70 19.11 11.50
C ALA A 187 -10.75 20.63 11.56
N LYS A 188 -11.51 21.17 12.51
CA LYS A 188 -11.62 22.62 12.70
C LYS A 188 -10.31 23.28 13.13
N LEU A 189 -9.45 22.52 13.83
CA LEU A 189 -8.17 22.96 14.36
C LEU A 189 -7.06 22.07 13.79
N LEU A 190 -6.56 22.41 12.60
CA LEU A 190 -5.60 21.57 11.88
C LEU A 190 -4.29 21.37 12.64
N CYS A 191 -3.91 22.31 13.52
CA CYS A 191 -2.70 22.22 14.35
C CYS A 191 -2.79 21.26 15.53
N ASP A 192 -3.92 20.60 15.76
CA ASP A 192 -4.02 19.57 16.81
C ASP A 192 -3.17 18.34 16.43
N SER A 193 -2.15 18.06 17.24
CA SER A 193 -1.20 16.97 17.00
C SER A 193 -1.80 15.58 17.18
N SER A 194 -2.94 15.46 17.86
CA SER A 194 -3.64 14.18 18.08
C SER A 194 -4.50 13.74 16.89
N LEU A 195 -4.67 14.61 15.88
CA LEU A 195 -5.50 14.31 14.72
C LEU A 195 -4.90 13.18 13.88
N HIS A 196 -5.77 12.23 13.54
CA HIS A 196 -5.48 11.23 12.52
C HIS A 196 -5.30 11.90 11.14
N PRO A 197 -4.36 11.46 10.29
CA PRO A 197 -4.13 11.97 8.92
C PRO A 197 -5.40 12.17 8.09
N ALA A 198 -6.33 11.20 8.15
CA ALA A 198 -7.64 11.26 7.50
C ALA A 198 -8.55 12.45 7.87
N ALA A 199 -8.24 13.20 8.94
CA ALA A 199 -8.99 14.37 9.38
C ALA A 199 -8.44 15.70 8.82
N PHE A 200 -7.23 15.72 8.25
CA PHE A 200 -6.62 16.94 7.71
C PHE A 200 -6.04 16.79 6.30
N ILE A 201 -5.76 15.59 5.83
CA ILE A 201 -5.35 15.35 4.44
C ILE A 201 -6.60 15.32 3.57
N SER A 202 -6.90 16.44 2.91
CA SER A 202 -8.07 16.58 2.04
C SER A 202 -7.73 17.41 0.80
N VAL A 203 -8.67 17.42 -0.15
CA VAL A 203 -8.58 18.32 -1.31
C VAL A 203 -8.65 19.78 -0.86
N ASP A 204 -9.44 20.07 0.18
CA ASP A 204 -9.66 21.43 0.70
C ASP A 204 -8.41 21.99 1.40
N THR A 205 -7.65 21.15 2.13
CA THR A 205 -6.34 21.55 2.67
C THR A 205 -5.24 21.61 1.61
N GLY A 206 -5.50 21.09 0.41
CA GLY A 206 -4.58 21.08 -0.73
C GLY A 206 -3.44 20.06 -0.63
N LEU A 207 -3.45 19.22 0.42
CA LEU A 207 -2.45 18.16 0.65
C LEU A 207 -2.57 16.99 -0.34
N THR A 208 -3.68 16.90 -1.07
CA THR A 208 -3.87 15.93 -2.14
C THR A 208 -4.76 16.50 -3.24
N GLU A 209 -4.62 16.00 -4.45
CA GLU A 209 -5.64 16.18 -5.49
C GLU A 209 -6.81 15.21 -5.31
N SER A 210 -7.88 15.43 -6.07
CA SER A 210 -8.99 14.49 -6.18
C SER A 210 -8.49 13.16 -6.75
N ILE A 211 -8.74 12.08 -6.01
CA ILE A 211 -8.28 10.74 -6.36
C ILE A 211 -9.30 10.05 -7.27
N LYS A 212 -8.82 9.57 -8.42
CA LYS A 212 -9.61 8.77 -9.36
C LYS A 212 -9.36 7.29 -9.11
N SER A 213 -10.35 6.45 -9.41
CA SER A 213 -10.21 4.98 -9.37
C SER A 213 -9.01 4.49 -10.20
N ALA A 214 -8.81 5.06 -11.40
CA ALA A 214 -7.65 4.76 -12.24
C ALA A 214 -6.31 5.04 -11.54
N SER A 215 -6.21 6.11 -10.74
CA SER A 215 -4.99 6.45 -9.98
C SER A 215 -4.69 5.42 -8.88
N VAL A 216 -5.73 4.87 -8.25
CA VAL A 216 -5.59 3.81 -7.24
C VAL A 216 -5.13 2.50 -7.89
N LEU A 217 -5.74 2.13 -9.02
CA LEU A 217 -5.33 0.95 -9.79
C LEU A 217 -3.87 1.06 -10.26
N GLU A 218 -3.50 2.20 -10.82
CA GLU A 218 -2.15 2.47 -11.31
C GLU A 218 -1.12 2.43 -10.19
N TYR A 219 -1.42 3.03 -9.02
CA TYR A 219 -0.53 2.96 -7.86
C TYR A 219 -0.27 1.53 -7.39
N ASN A 220 -1.34 0.72 -7.25
CA ASN A 220 -1.19 -0.67 -6.80
C ASN A 220 -0.45 -1.52 -7.84
N LEU A 221 -0.67 -1.29 -9.14
CA LEU A 221 0.08 -1.96 -10.19
C LEU A 221 1.57 -1.58 -10.15
N LEU A 222 1.91 -0.30 -10.02
CA LEU A 222 3.30 0.15 -9.91
C LEU A 222 3.98 -0.40 -8.65
N SER A 223 3.24 -0.48 -7.53
CA SER A 223 3.71 -1.11 -6.31
C SER A 223 4.03 -2.59 -6.57
N ALA A 224 3.13 -3.32 -7.24
CA ALA A 224 3.37 -4.70 -7.63
C ALA A 224 4.63 -4.83 -8.50
N THR A 225 4.81 -3.97 -9.50
CA THR A 225 6.00 -4.00 -10.36
C THR A 225 7.29 -3.70 -9.59
N CYS A 226 7.24 -2.78 -8.61
CA CYS A 226 8.37 -2.53 -7.71
C CYS A 226 8.72 -3.80 -6.91
N TYR A 227 7.74 -4.47 -6.31
CA TYR A 227 7.96 -5.72 -5.58
C TYR A 227 8.47 -6.86 -6.49
N MET A 228 7.93 -6.98 -7.71
CA MET A 228 8.40 -7.94 -8.72
C MET A 228 9.87 -7.74 -9.04
N SER A 229 10.34 -6.50 -9.19
CA SER A 229 11.75 -6.21 -9.48
C SER A 229 12.70 -6.67 -8.37
N GLN A 230 12.20 -6.73 -7.13
CA GLN A 230 12.91 -7.23 -5.96
C GLN A 230 12.66 -8.73 -5.71
N ARG A 231 11.88 -9.39 -6.58
CA ARG A 231 11.40 -10.77 -6.41
C ARG A 231 10.66 -11.02 -5.09
N ASP A 232 10.07 -9.98 -4.50
CA ASP A 232 9.15 -10.14 -3.36
C ASP A 232 7.77 -10.53 -3.90
N TRP A 233 7.63 -11.83 -4.20
CA TRP A 233 6.41 -12.39 -4.76
C TRP A 233 5.22 -12.24 -3.82
N THR A 234 5.44 -12.22 -2.50
CA THR A 234 4.37 -12.09 -1.52
C THR A 234 3.74 -10.71 -1.58
N LYS A 235 4.56 -9.65 -1.55
CA LYS A 235 4.05 -8.27 -1.65
C LYS A 235 3.50 -7.97 -3.04
N ALA A 236 4.17 -8.45 -4.09
CA ALA A 236 3.68 -8.30 -5.47
C ALA A 236 2.30 -8.94 -5.66
N TYR A 237 2.10 -10.16 -5.17
CA TYR A 237 0.83 -10.86 -5.23
C TYR A 237 -0.30 -10.08 -4.53
N ARG A 238 -0.04 -9.58 -3.30
CA ARG A 238 -1.01 -8.77 -2.56
C ARG A 238 -1.34 -7.46 -3.26
N ALA A 239 -0.35 -6.79 -3.84
CA ALA A 239 -0.56 -5.55 -4.57
C ALA A 239 -1.40 -5.78 -5.84
N LEU A 240 -1.16 -6.87 -6.60
CA LEU A 240 -2.01 -7.24 -7.73
C LEU A 240 -3.41 -7.67 -7.29
N GLU A 241 -3.54 -8.35 -6.15
CA GLU A 241 -4.85 -8.73 -5.59
C GLU A 241 -5.71 -7.48 -5.33
N ARG A 242 -5.12 -6.40 -4.81
CA ARG A 242 -5.82 -5.10 -4.63
C ARG A 242 -6.29 -4.51 -5.96
N VAL A 243 -5.57 -4.74 -7.06
CA VAL A 243 -5.98 -4.31 -8.42
C VAL A 243 -7.16 -5.14 -8.92
N ILE A 244 -7.06 -6.47 -8.86
CA ILE A 244 -8.07 -7.37 -9.47
C ILE A 244 -9.38 -7.39 -8.68
N THR A 245 -9.32 -7.11 -7.38
CA THR A 245 -10.50 -7.02 -6.49
C THR A 245 -11.14 -5.63 -6.48
N HIS A 246 -10.56 -4.66 -7.17
CA HIS A 246 -11.08 -3.29 -7.20
C HIS A 246 -12.54 -3.27 -7.68
N PRO A 247 -13.44 -2.51 -7.01
CA PRO A 247 -14.83 -2.44 -7.41
C PRO A 247 -15.01 -1.93 -8.85
N SER A 248 -15.62 -2.75 -9.70
CA SER A 248 -16.01 -2.39 -11.08
C SER A 248 -17.51 -2.17 -11.19
N LYS A 249 -17.96 -1.05 -11.79
CA LYS A 249 -19.36 -0.85 -12.22
C LYS A 249 -19.57 -1.46 -13.60
N ASP A 250 -20.82 -1.81 -13.94
CA ASP A 250 -21.33 -2.27 -15.25
C ASP A 250 -20.30 -2.87 -16.24
N LYS A 251 -20.23 -4.21 -16.26
CA LYS A 251 -19.62 -5.08 -17.29
C LYS A 251 -18.18 -4.83 -17.74
N GLY A 252 -17.36 -4.08 -17.00
CA GLY A 252 -15.98 -3.82 -17.41
C GLY A 252 -14.94 -4.09 -16.34
N VAL A 253 -14.10 -5.11 -16.56
CA VAL A 253 -12.73 -5.12 -16.04
C VAL A 253 -11.91 -4.16 -16.92
N SER A 254 -11.16 -3.24 -16.31
CA SER A 254 -10.27 -2.36 -17.08
C SER A 254 -9.07 -3.15 -17.64
N LYS A 255 -8.44 -2.65 -18.71
CA LYS A 255 -7.21 -3.28 -19.25
C LYS A 255 -6.13 -3.48 -18.16
N THR A 256 -5.96 -2.49 -17.28
CA THR A 256 -5.06 -2.56 -16.12
C THR A 256 -5.39 -3.72 -15.19
N MET A 257 -6.68 -3.97 -14.93
CA MET A 257 -7.13 -5.06 -14.07
C MET A 257 -6.92 -6.44 -14.74
N ASP A 258 -7.18 -6.55 -16.06
CA ASP A 258 -6.93 -7.78 -16.82
C ASP A 258 -5.43 -8.14 -16.84
N GLU A 259 -4.58 -7.16 -17.17
CA GLU A 259 -3.12 -7.33 -17.15
C GLU A 259 -2.58 -7.69 -15.75
N ALA A 260 -3.18 -7.14 -14.69
CA ALA A 260 -2.86 -7.49 -13.32
C ALA A 260 -3.29 -8.91 -12.98
N TYR A 261 -4.47 -9.37 -13.44
CA TYR A 261 -4.95 -10.74 -13.21
C TYR A 261 -4.03 -11.79 -13.83
N LYS A 262 -3.60 -11.58 -15.08
CA LYS A 262 -2.64 -12.45 -15.76
C LYS A 262 -1.33 -12.58 -14.99
N ARG A 263 -0.78 -11.45 -14.52
CA ARG A 263 0.43 -11.43 -13.67
C ARG A 263 0.19 -12.05 -12.30
N TRP A 264 -0.99 -11.84 -11.72
CA TRP A 264 -1.36 -12.36 -10.40
C TRP A 264 -1.41 -13.89 -10.40
N LEU A 265 -1.89 -14.51 -11.48
CA LEU A 265 -1.82 -15.96 -11.66
C LEU A 265 -0.36 -16.45 -11.61
N LEU A 266 0.51 -15.88 -12.46
CA LEU A 266 1.91 -16.28 -12.56
C LEU A 266 2.68 -16.06 -11.25
N ILE A 267 2.51 -14.90 -10.63
CA ILE A 267 3.17 -14.58 -9.35
C ILE A 267 2.65 -15.47 -8.23
N GLY A 268 1.37 -15.83 -8.24
CA GLY A 268 0.85 -16.76 -7.24
C GLY A 268 1.47 -18.17 -7.35
N LEU A 269 1.81 -18.62 -8.56
CA LEU A 269 2.60 -19.85 -8.75
C LEU A 269 4.01 -19.72 -8.16
N LEU A 270 4.68 -18.57 -8.40
CA LEU A 270 6.00 -18.30 -7.82
C LEU A 270 5.98 -18.22 -6.29
N LYS A 271 4.90 -17.67 -5.74
CA LYS A 271 4.71 -17.45 -4.30
C LYS A 271 4.34 -18.72 -3.54
N ASP A 272 3.36 -19.48 -4.04
CA ASP A 272 2.73 -20.58 -3.29
C ASP A 272 2.85 -21.96 -3.95
N GLY A 273 3.38 -22.03 -5.18
CA GLY A 273 3.53 -23.27 -5.91
C GLY A 273 2.24 -23.93 -6.39
N LYS A 274 1.10 -23.22 -6.30
CA LYS A 274 -0.24 -23.74 -6.60
C LYS A 274 -1.12 -22.69 -7.27
N GLU A 275 -2.16 -23.16 -7.96
CA GLU A 275 -3.13 -22.27 -8.63
C GLU A 275 -3.75 -21.26 -7.63
N PRO A 276 -3.65 -19.95 -7.92
CA PRO A 276 -4.26 -18.92 -7.09
C PRO A 276 -5.79 -18.91 -7.18
N THR A 277 -6.46 -18.72 -6.04
CA THR A 277 -7.93 -18.62 -5.99
C THR A 277 -8.38 -17.18 -5.77
N LEU A 278 -9.25 -16.67 -6.65
CA LEU A 278 -9.77 -15.31 -6.53
C LEU A 278 -10.51 -15.13 -5.20
N PRO A 279 -10.29 -14.02 -4.46
CA PRO A 279 -11.01 -13.75 -3.23
C PRO A 279 -12.53 -13.76 -3.42
N SER A 280 -13.25 -14.24 -2.41
CA SER A 280 -14.70 -14.42 -2.46
C SER A 280 -15.45 -13.13 -2.81
N TYR A 281 -14.97 -12.00 -2.28
CA TYR A 281 -15.51 -10.65 -2.47
C TYR A 281 -15.21 -10.01 -3.83
N THR A 282 -14.44 -10.67 -4.71
CA THR A 282 -14.24 -10.19 -6.09
C THR A 282 -15.58 -10.17 -6.83
N ALA A 283 -15.88 -9.09 -7.57
CA ALA A 283 -17.13 -8.95 -8.30
C ALA A 283 -17.36 -10.11 -9.29
N THR A 284 -18.56 -10.70 -9.29
CA THR A 284 -18.89 -11.88 -10.12
C THR A 284 -18.63 -11.66 -11.61
N MET A 285 -18.98 -10.48 -12.14
CA MET A 285 -18.73 -10.15 -13.54
C MET A 285 -17.23 -10.04 -13.84
N ALA A 286 -16.44 -9.50 -12.91
CA ALA A 286 -15.00 -9.44 -13.05
C ALA A 286 -14.40 -10.86 -13.09
N LYS A 287 -14.84 -11.77 -12.20
CA LYS A 287 -14.42 -13.18 -12.20
C LYS A 287 -14.65 -13.85 -13.57
N HIS A 288 -15.81 -13.61 -14.18
CA HIS A 288 -16.11 -14.14 -15.52
C HIS A 288 -15.15 -13.58 -16.57
N THR A 289 -14.98 -12.25 -16.64
CA THR A 289 -14.10 -11.60 -17.60
C THR A 289 -12.64 -12.07 -17.46
N TYR A 290 -12.13 -12.14 -16.23
CA TYR A 290 -10.79 -12.68 -15.94
C TYR A 290 -10.62 -14.11 -16.43
N THR A 291 -11.61 -14.97 -16.18
CA THR A 291 -11.56 -16.37 -16.64
C THR A 291 -11.53 -16.47 -18.16
N THR A 292 -12.31 -15.63 -18.85
CA THR A 292 -12.33 -15.62 -20.32
C THR A 292 -11.03 -15.08 -20.93
N LEU A 293 -10.55 -13.93 -20.46
CA LEU A 293 -9.38 -13.25 -21.05
C LEU A 293 -8.04 -13.85 -20.61
N GLY A 294 -7.98 -14.41 -19.40
CA GLY A 294 -6.78 -15.02 -18.84
C GLY A 294 -6.68 -16.53 -19.05
N MET A 295 -7.47 -17.13 -19.95
CA MET A 295 -7.49 -18.59 -20.13
C MET A 295 -6.11 -19.22 -20.37
N PRO A 296 -5.23 -18.67 -21.25
CA PRO A 296 -3.89 -19.23 -21.44
C PRO A 296 -3.05 -19.24 -20.16
N TYR A 297 -3.16 -18.19 -19.33
CA TYR A 297 -2.48 -18.10 -18.04
C TYR A 297 -3.06 -19.08 -17.02
N LYS A 298 -4.37 -19.31 -17.07
CA LYS A 298 -5.04 -20.30 -16.23
C LYS A 298 -4.62 -21.73 -16.60
N ASN A 299 -4.42 -22.02 -17.89
CA ASN A 299 -3.89 -23.31 -18.34
C ASN A 299 -2.50 -23.57 -17.74
N ILE A 300 -1.59 -22.57 -17.79
CA ILE A 300 -0.29 -22.65 -17.12
C ILE A 300 -0.47 -22.94 -15.62
N ALA A 301 -1.34 -22.19 -14.93
CA ALA A 301 -1.54 -22.34 -13.48
C ALA A 301 -2.11 -23.72 -13.10
N GLY A 302 -3.03 -24.24 -13.89
CA GLY A 302 -3.58 -25.59 -13.72
C GLY A 302 -2.51 -26.67 -13.91
N GLN A 303 -1.69 -26.56 -14.97
CA GLN A 303 -0.63 -27.53 -15.24
C GLN A 303 0.51 -27.49 -14.22
N PHE A 304 0.83 -26.31 -13.70
CA PHE A 304 1.88 -26.09 -12.70
C PHE A 304 1.66 -26.92 -11.42
N SER A 305 0.39 -27.15 -11.04
CA SER A 305 0.03 -27.91 -9.84
C SER A 305 0.05 -29.44 -10.07
N THR A 306 0.31 -29.90 -11.28
CA THR A 306 0.38 -31.33 -11.65
C THR A 306 1.84 -31.77 -11.81
N THR A 307 2.08 -33.07 -12.03
CA THR A 307 3.41 -33.63 -12.36
C THR A 307 3.71 -33.62 -13.87
N ASN A 308 2.92 -32.87 -14.67
CA ASN A 308 3.00 -32.90 -16.13
C ASN A 308 3.86 -31.79 -16.73
N ALA A 309 5.17 -31.85 -16.47
CA ALA A 309 6.15 -30.89 -16.99
C ALA A 309 6.10 -30.73 -18.52
N GLY A 310 5.87 -31.83 -19.25
CA GLY A 310 5.78 -31.81 -20.71
C GLY A 310 4.58 -31.03 -21.24
N GLN A 311 3.41 -31.16 -20.61
CA GLN A 311 2.23 -30.35 -20.98
C GLN A 311 2.43 -28.87 -20.64
N LEU A 312 3.00 -28.56 -19.48
CA LEU A 312 3.32 -27.18 -19.11
C LEU A 312 4.26 -26.54 -20.14
N LYS A 313 5.32 -27.25 -20.55
CA LYS A 313 6.24 -26.82 -21.60
C LYS A 313 5.54 -26.56 -22.94
N ALA A 314 4.73 -27.51 -23.39
CA ALA A 314 4.00 -27.39 -24.65
C ALA A 314 3.03 -26.19 -24.66
N GLU A 315 2.33 -25.93 -23.54
CA GLU A 315 1.43 -24.77 -23.40
C GLU A 315 2.21 -23.45 -23.51
N VAL A 316 3.38 -23.36 -22.87
CA VAL A 316 4.23 -22.16 -22.91
C VAL A 316 4.77 -21.91 -24.32
N GLU A 317 5.29 -22.95 -24.98
CA GLU A 317 5.83 -22.86 -26.35
C GLU A 317 4.75 -22.49 -27.37
N THR A 318 3.56 -23.08 -27.26
CA THR A 318 2.44 -22.84 -28.19
C THR A 318 1.96 -21.37 -28.15
N ASN A 319 2.05 -20.72 -26.99
CA ASN A 319 1.50 -19.39 -26.77
C ASN A 319 2.58 -18.29 -26.73
N GLN A 320 3.81 -18.54 -27.23
CA GLN A 320 4.94 -17.62 -27.10
C GLN A 320 4.63 -16.16 -27.47
N LYS A 321 3.98 -15.96 -28.63
CA LYS A 321 3.61 -14.62 -29.11
C LYS A 321 2.68 -13.88 -28.15
N LEU A 322 1.75 -14.60 -27.49
CA LEU A 322 0.83 -14.01 -26.51
C LEU A 322 1.60 -13.44 -25.31
N TRP A 323 2.63 -14.17 -24.82
CA TRP A 323 3.44 -13.71 -23.70
C TRP A 323 4.30 -12.49 -24.06
N GLU A 324 4.77 -12.42 -25.30
CA GLU A 324 5.50 -11.27 -25.84
C GLU A 324 4.57 -10.05 -25.95
N ASP A 325 3.39 -10.22 -26.55
CA ASP A 325 2.39 -9.16 -26.73
C ASP A 325 1.88 -8.61 -25.37
N ASP A 326 1.74 -9.47 -24.35
CA ASP A 326 1.33 -9.07 -22.99
C ASP A 326 2.51 -8.55 -22.11
N GLY A 327 3.76 -8.64 -22.60
CA GLY A 327 4.95 -8.27 -21.84
C GLY A 327 5.15 -9.12 -20.57
N THR A 328 4.83 -10.41 -20.64
CA THR A 328 4.92 -11.38 -19.54
C THR A 328 5.89 -12.53 -19.83
N ALA A 329 6.52 -12.58 -21.01
CA ALA A 329 7.43 -13.65 -21.42
C ALA A 329 8.53 -13.98 -20.39
N THR A 330 9.16 -12.96 -19.81
CA THR A 330 10.18 -13.15 -18.76
C THR A 330 9.60 -13.75 -17.48
N LEU A 331 8.41 -13.31 -17.07
CA LEU A 331 7.71 -13.83 -15.90
C LEU A 331 7.24 -15.28 -16.12
N VAL A 332 6.78 -15.62 -17.33
CA VAL A 332 6.45 -17.00 -17.71
C VAL A 332 7.71 -17.88 -17.65
N SER A 333 8.85 -17.41 -18.14
CA SER A 333 10.12 -18.13 -18.03
C SER A 333 10.53 -18.34 -16.57
N GLU A 334 10.35 -17.36 -15.69
CA GLU A 334 10.59 -17.53 -14.26
C GLU A 334 9.65 -18.58 -13.63
N VAL A 335 8.38 -18.62 -14.04
CA VAL A 335 7.43 -19.67 -13.62
C VAL A 335 7.93 -21.05 -14.06
N VAL A 336 8.32 -21.22 -15.33
CA VAL A 336 8.83 -22.50 -15.84
C VAL A 336 10.06 -22.95 -15.05
N ALA A 337 11.01 -22.05 -14.78
CA ALA A 337 12.21 -22.34 -13.99
C ALA A 337 11.91 -22.64 -12.50
N ALA A 338 10.79 -22.14 -11.97
CA ALA A 338 10.36 -22.40 -10.59
C ALA A 338 9.61 -23.73 -10.42
N TYR A 339 9.09 -24.33 -11.51
CA TYR A 339 8.26 -25.53 -11.45
C TYR A 339 8.92 -26.68 -10.69
N GLN A 340 10.14 -27.07 -11.08
CA GLN A 340 10.84 -28.19 -10.43
C GLN A 340 11.17 -27.88 -8.97
N LYS A 341 11.49 -26.61 -8.66
CA LYS A 341 11.76 -26.17 -7.29
C LYS A 341 10.53 -26.36 -6.41
N TRP A 342 9.34 -26.02 -6.91
CA TRP A 342 8.09 -26.27 -6.18
C TRP A 342 7.74 -27.75 -6.08
N GLN A 343 8.03 -28.57 -7.10
CA GLN A 343 7.90 -30.02 -6.99
C GLN A 343 8.76 -30.56 -5.83
N ILE A 344 10.02 -30.11 -5.71
CA ILE A 344 10.92 -30.48 -4.62
C ILE A 344 10.38 -29.99 -3.26
N ILE A 345 9.94 -28.74 -3.16
CA ILE A 345 9.38 -28.19 -1.91
C ILE A 345 8.18 -29.01 -1.46
N ASN A 346 7.28 -29.38 -2.36
CA ASN A 346 6.06 -30.12 -2.05
C ASN A 346 6.33 -31.56 -1.57
N LEU A 347 7.52 -32.13 -1.83
CA LEU A 347 7.89 -33.44 -1.29
C LEU A 347 7.98 -33.44 0.24
N ARG A 348 8.16 -32.28 0.89
CA ARG A 348 8.15 -32.15 2.36
C ARG A 348 6.86 -32.64 3.01
N GLU A 349 5.74 -32.57 2.29
CA GLU A 349 4.43 -32.99 2.78
C GLU A 349 4.34 -34.52 2.97
N ILE A 350 5.26 -35.26 2.35
CA ILE A 350 5.28 -36.74 2.32
C ILE A 350 6.57 -37.29 2.92
N PHE A 351 7.68 -36.58 2.77
CA PHE A 351 9.01 -37.01 3.20
C PHE A 351 9.59 -36.05 4.23
N LYS A 352 10.01 -36.57 5.38
CA LYS A 352 10.92 -35.85 6.28
C LYS A 352 12.38 -35.88 5.77
N ARG A 353 12.74 -36.97 5.07
CA ARG A 353 14.07 -37.18 4.48
C ARG A 353 13.92 -37.96 3.18
N ILE A 354 14.62 -37.56 2.12
CA ILE A 354 14.58 -38.22 0.80
C ILE A 354 15.99 -38.29 0.19
N SER A 355 16.34 -39.39 -0.47
CA SER A 355 17.63 -39.46 -1.19
C SER A 355 17.61 -38.58 -2.43
N ILE A 356 18.76 -38.03 -2.82
CA ILE A 356 18.86 -37.17 -4.01
C ILE A 356 18.53 -37.95 -5.29
N SER A 357 18.91 -39.22 -5.37
CA SER A 357 18.53 -40.10 -6.48
C SER A 357 17.01 -40.26 -6.59
N GLN A 358 16.32 -40.49 -5.48
CA GLN A 358 14.86 -40.61 -5.47
C GLN A 358 14.19 -39.27 -5.80
N LEU A 359 14.66 -38.16 -5.24
CA LEU A 359 14.18 -36.80 -5.54
C LEU A 359 14.29 -36.50 -7.03
N ARG A 360 15.42 -36.87 -7.66
CA ARG A 360 15.64 -36.71 -9.11
C ARG A 360 14.63 -37.51 -9.93
N GLN A 361 14.32 -38.75 -9.53
CA GLN A 361 13.35 -39.60 -10.23
C GLN A 361 11.90 -39.13 -10.04
N MET A 362 11.61 -38.44 -8.95
CA MET A 362 10.26 -37.95 -8.61
C MET A 362 9.94 -36.56 -9.17
N THR A 363 10.91 -35.86 -9.74
CA THR A 363 10.74 -34.48 -10.19
C THR A 363 11.18 -34.30 -11.64
N LEU A 364 10.55 -33.35 -12.34
CA LEU A 364 10.83 -33.05 -13.75
C LEU A 364 11.08 -31.57 -13.91
N SER A 365 12.00 -31.21 -14.81
CA SER A 365 12.16 -29.82 -15.24
C SER A 365 11.09 -29.47 -16.26
N ALA A 366 10.42 -28.33 -16.09
CA ALA A 366 9.49 -27.80 -17.10
C ALA A 366 10.23 -27.11 -18.26
N GLU A 367 11.53 -26.84 -18.14
CA GLU A 367 12.34 -26.29 -19.23
C GLU A 367 12.69 -27.38 -20.25
N THR A 368 13.09 -28.56 -19.78
CA THR A 368 13.45 -29.70 -20.64
C THR A 368 12.26 -30.62 -20.88
N GLY A 369 11.38 -30.80 -19.90
CA GLY A 369 10.36 -31.83 -19.87
C GLY A 369 10.86 -33.18 -19.32
N GLU A 370 12.10 -33.23 -18.83
CA GLU A 370 12.82 -34.45 -18.46
C GLU A 370 13.33 -34.40 -17.00
N ILE A 371 13.75 -35.56 -16.49
CA ILE A 371 14.48 -35.66 -15.21
C ILE A 371 15.86 -35.01 -15.35
N LEU A 372 16.46 -34.58 -14.23
CA LEU A 372 17.84 -34.09 -14.25
C LEU A 372 18.82 -35.21 -14.67
N LYS A 373 19.94 -34.81 -15.27
CA LYS A 373 20.87 -35.76 -15.90
C LYS A 373 21.48 -36.72 -14.89
N ASP A 374 21.87 -36.21 -13.73
CA ASP A 374 22.55 -36.95 -12.68
C ASP A 374 22.20 -36.40 -11.28
N ASP A 375 22.60 -37.14 -10.26
CA ASP A 375 22.35 -36.78 -8.86
C ASP A 375 23.16 -35.53 -8.45
N GLU A 376 24.23 -35.19 -9.17
CA GLU A 376 25.04 -34.00 -8.89
C GLU A 376 24.29 -32.72 -9.27
N GLU A 377 23.62 -32.69 -10.42
CA GLU A 377 22.74 -31.59 -10.83
C GLU A 377 21.57 -31.40 -9.85
N ALA A 378 20.97 -32.50 -9.39
CA ALA A 378 19.90 -32.46 -8.39
C ALA A 378 20.40 -31.91 -7.04
N ALA A 379 21.56 -32.36 -6.56
CA ALA A 379 22.17 -31.83 -5.34
C ALA A 379 22.53 -30.35 -5.46
N ARG A 380 23.00 -29.90 -6.64
CA ARG A 380 23.30 -28.50 -6.92
C ARG A 380 22.05 -27.62 -6.91
N LEU A 381 20.94 -28.11 -7.48
CA LEU A 381 19.66 -27.43 -7.44
C LEU A 381 19.16 -27.26 -6.00
N VAL A 382 19.17 -28.34 -5.22
CA VAL A 382 18.76 -28.30 -3.80
C VAL A 382 19.63 -27.34 -3.00
N ARG A 383 20.95 -27.36 -3.19
CA ARG A 383 21.87 -26.43 -2.53
C ARG A 383 21.57 -24.97 -2.89
N GLY A 384 21.31 -24.67 -4.15
CA GLY A 384 20.89 -23.33 -4.56
C GLY A 384 19.55 -22.91 -3.94
N MET A 385 18.61 -23.84 -3.76
CA MET A 385 17.33 -23.58 -3.11
C MET A 385 17.50 -23.29 -1.60
N THR A 386 18.43 -23.96 -0.92
CA THR A 386 18.70 -23.69 0.50
C THR A 386 19.49 -22.40 0.69
N GLU A 387 20.49 -22.11 -0.15
CA GLU A 387 21.26 -20.86 -0.14
C GLU A 387 20.38 -19.61 -0.38
N THR A 388 19.37 -19.73 -1.25
CA THR A 388 18.42 -18.64 -1.51
C THR A 388 17.30 -18.54 -0.47
N GLY A 389 17.23 -19.45 0.49
CA GLY A 389 16.16 -19.52 1.50
C GLY A 389 14.80 -19.99 0.96
N LEU A 390 14.73 -20.44 -0.30
CA LEU A 390 13.49 -20.95 -0.90
C LEU A 390 13.09 -22.32 -0.31
N LEU A 391 14.07 -23.13 0.08
CA LEU A 391 13.89 -24.43 0.73
C LEU A 391 14.53 -24.41 2.11
N LYS A 392 13.75 -24.74 3.13
CA LYS A 392 14.24 -24.99 4.48
C LYS A 392 14.58 -26.47 4.62
N GLY A 393 15.87 -26.77 4.54
CA GLY A 393 16.39 -28.12 4.59
C GLY A 393 17.90 -28.14 4.54
N GLU A 394 18.48 -29.31 4.80
CA GLU A 394 19.92 -29.53 4.71
C GLU A 394 20.26 -30.79 3.92
N LEU A 395 21.45 -30.78 3.30
CA LEU A 395 21.99 -31.93 2.58
C LEU A 395 22.89 -32.72 3.52
N GLU A 396 22.54 -33.98 3.75
CA GLU A 396 23.27 -34.90 4.61
C GLU A 396 23.87 -36.04 3.81
N SER A 397 25.03 -36.53 4.24
CA SER A 397 25.57 -37.81 3.76
C SER A 397 24.87 -38.97 4.48
N GLY A 398 24.47 -39.99 3.72
CA GLY A 398 23.94 -41.23 4.29
C GLY A 398 25.01 -42.04 5.04
N ASP A 399 24.57 -43.00 5.85
CA ASP A 399 25.42 -43.79 6.76
C ASP A 399 26.57 -44.55 6.05
N SER A 400 26.41 -44.83 4.76
CA SER A 400 27.39 -45.51 3.90
C SER A 400 28.32 -44.55 3.12
N GLY A 401 28.14 -43.23 3.24
CA GLY A 401 28.95 -42.18 2.60
C GLY A 401 28.76 -42.00 1.09
N ASN A 402 28.07 -42.93 0.41
CA ASN A 402 27.91 -42.91 -1.04
C ASN A 402 26.61 -42.25 -1.55
N GLU A 403 25.64 -42.00 -0.67
CA GLU A 403 24.36 -41.38 -1.03
C GLU A 403 24.16 -40.06 -0.27
N LEU A 404 23.61 -39.06 -0.97
CA LEU A 404 23.19 -37.79 -0.39
C LEU A 404 21.68 -37.81 -0.15
N TYR A 405 21.27 -37.23 0.97
CA TYR A 405 19.88 -37.08 1.39
C TYR A 405 19.55 -35.62 1.62
N LEU A 406 18.35 -35.22 1.23
CA LEU A 406 17.73 -33.96 1.65
C LEU A 406 16.89 -34.23 2.90
N HIS A 407 17.20 -33.55 3.99
CA HIS A 407 16.38 -33.48 5.19
C HIS A 407 15.56 -32.18 5.17
N PHE A 408 14.23 -32.28 5.30
CA PHE A 408 13.36 -31.11 5.39
C PHE A 408 13.24 -30.68 6.85
N HIS A 409 13.38 -29.38 7.12
CA HIS A 409 13.18 -28.83 8.46
C HIS A 409 11.76 -28.29 8.63
N ASP A 410 11.19 -28.47 9.82
CA ASP A 410 9.96 -27.78 10.20
C ASP A 410 10.25 -26.32 10.55
N ASP A 411 9.27 -25.43 10.34
CA ASP A 411 9.40 -24.01 10.63
C ASP A 411 9.73 -23.71 12.11
N SER A 412 9.37 -24.61 13.03
CA SER A 412 9.65 -24.51 14.46
C SER A 412 11.08 -24.84 14.86
N ASP A 413 11.79 -25.63 14.05
CA ASP A 413 13.02 -26.30 14.46
C ASP A 413 14.26 -25.39 14.36
N LEU A 414 14.10 -24.22 13.75
CA LEU A 414 15.21 -23.31 13.40
C LEU A 414 15.21 -21.98 14.17
N MET A 415 14.18 -21.70 14.99
CA MET A 415 14.12 -20.42 15.72
C MET A 415 14.76 -20.54 17.10
N THR A 416 15.75 -19.70 17.37
CA THR A 416 16.27 -19.52 18.74
C THR A 416 15.22 -18.86 19.64
N GLU A 417 15.34 -19.03 20.97
CA GLU A 417 14.45 -18.36 21.93
C GLU A 417 14.47 -16.83 21.77
N ALA A 418 15.62 -16.26 21.43
CA ALA A 418 15.78 -14.82 21.18
C ALA A 418 15.04 -14.35 19.92
N GLU A 419 15.17 -15.09 18.81
CA GLU A 419 14.43 -14.81 17.57
C GLU A 419 12.93 -14.98 17.77
N PHE A 420 12.53 -16.00 18.52
CA PHE A 420 11.12 -16.23 18.87
C PHE A 420 10.55 -15.08 19.71
N ALA A 421 11.30 -14.61 20.72
CA ALA A 421 10.90 -13.45 21.53
C ALA A 421 10.79 -12.17 20.69
N GLN A 422 11.71 -11.96 19.74
CA GLN A 422 11.67 -10.82 18.81
C GLN A 422 10.45 -10.89 17.89
N GLU A 423 10.13 -12.07 17.36
CA GLU A 423 8.95 -12.29 16.53
C GLU A 423 7.66 -12.02 17.32
N ILE A 424 7.56 -12.49 18.57
CA ILE A 424 6.42 -12.18 19.45
C ILE A 424 6.28 -10.67 19.67
N ALA A 425 7.38 -9.98 19.99
CA ALA A 425 7.35 -8.53 20.19
C ALA A 425 6.89 -7.78 18.94
N LEU A 426 7.36 -8.20 17.76
CA LEU A 426 6.92 -7.66 16.47
C LEU A 426 5.42 -7.89 16.24
N ARG A 427 4.93 -9.11 16.48
CA ARG A 427 3.50 -9.43 16.31
C ARG A 427 2.63 -8.65 17.27
N TYR A 428 3.06 -8.47 18.52
CA TYR A 428 2.35 -7.66 19.50
C TYR A 428 2.25 -6.20 19.05
N HIS A 429 3.35 -5.62 18.59
CA HIS A 429 3.36 -4.26 18.04
C HIS A 429 2.42 -4.10 16.84
N ASN A 430 2.41 -5.08 15.93
CA ASN A 430 1.50 -5.06 14.78
C ASN A 430 0.03 -5.11 15.20
N ILE A 431 -0.31 -5.90 16.23
CA ILE A 431 -1.68 -5.97 16.78
C ILE A 431 -2.09 -4.63 17.40
N GLU A 432 -1.18 -3.97 18.13
CA GLU A 432 -1.44 -2.65 18.73
C GLU A 432 -1.68 -1.57 17.66
N SER A 433 -0.84 -1.55 16.62
CA SER A 433 -0.99 -0.66 15.47
C SER A 433 -2.34 -0.88 14.76
N LEU A 434 -2.69 -2.14 14.48
CA LEU A 434 -3.97 -2.50 13.87
C LEU A 434 -5.16 -2.09 14.76
N GLY A 435 -5.04 -2.24 16.09
CA GLY A 435 -6.05 -1.80 17.04
C GLY A 435 -6.33 -0.30 16.97
N THR A 436 -5.28 0.52 16.77
CA THR A 436 -5.40 1.97 16.59
C THR A 436 -6.12 2.31 15.29
N GLN A 437 -5.76 1.66 14.18
CA GLN A 437 -6.44 1.85 12.90
C GLN A 437 -7.91 1.40 12.94
N TYR A 438 -8.18 0.27 13.59
CA TYR A 438 -9.55 -0.24 13.79
C TYR A 438 -10.41 0.76 14.57
N LYS A 439 -9.87 1.33 15.66
CA LYS A 439 -10.56 2.35 16.45
C LYS A 439 -10.91 3.58 15.60
N ALA A 440 -9.96 4.07 14.82
CA ALA A 440 -10.19 5.21 13.92
C ALA A 440 -11.25 4.91 12.84
N ALA A 441 -11.22 3.70 12.26
CA ALA A 441 -12.23 3.27 11.30
C ALA A 441 -13.63 3.15 11.94
N ASN A 442 -13.71 2.62 13.16
CA ASN A 442 -14.95 2.46 13.91
C ASN A 442 -15.57 3.81 14.32
N GLU A 443 -14.75 4.76 14.80
CA GLU A 443 -15.19 6.12 15.12
C GLU A 443 -15.77 6.82 13.89
N ARG A 444 -15.10 6.69 12.74
CA ARG A 444 -15.60 7.24 11.46
C ARG A 444 -16.94 6.64 11.05
N LEU A 445 -17.07 5.32 11.10
CA LEU A 445 -18.32 4.63 10.73
C LEU A 445 -19.47 5.00 11.68
N SER A 446 -19.19 5.04 12.98
CA SER A 446 -20.16 5.43 14.01
C SER A 446 -20.61 6.90 13.87
N GLY A 447 -19.78 7.76 13.29
CA GLY A 447 -20.14 9.13 12.91
C GLY A 447 -21.02 9.27 11.67
N SER A 448 -21.21 8.22 10.87
CA SER A 448 -22.08 8.24 9.68
C SER A 448 -23.54 8.04 10.05
N LYS A 449 -24.38 9.01 9.66
CA LYS A 449 -25.83 8.97 9.89
C LYS A 449 -26.49 7.75 9.21
N GLU A 450 -25.99 7.37 8.04
CA GLU A 450 -26.45 6.25 7.24
C GLU A 450 -26.15 4.93 7.95
N TYR A 451 -24.91 4.79 8.48
CA TYR A 451 -24.51 3.62 9.24
C TYR A 451 -25.31 3.50 10.55
N VAL A 452 -25.47 4.60 11.31
CA VAL A 452 -26.29 4.60 12.53
C VAL A 452 -27.73 4.18 12.22
N LYS A 453 -28.32 4.70 11.14
CA LYS A 453 -29.66 4.28 10.69
C LYS A 453 -29.70 2.80 10.32
N HIS A 454 -28.67 2.29 9.64
CA HIS A 454 -28.57 0.88 9.28
C HIS A 454 -28.45 0.00 10.53
N ALA A 455 -27.55 0.32 11.46
CA ALA A 455 -27.36 -0.41 12.71
C ALA A 455 -28.65 -0.48 13.54
N VAL A 456 -29.39 0.63 13.67
CA VAL A 456 -30.70 0.65 14.34
C VAL A 456 -31.73 -0.22 13.61
N ARG A 457 -31.69 -0.27 12.27
CA ARG A 457 -32.59 -1.15 11.49
C ARG A 457 -32.26 -2.63 11.68
N GLU A 458 -30.98 -2.99 11.67
CA GLU A 458 -30.53 -4.37 11.89
C GLU A 458 -30.83 -4.84 13.31
N GLN A 459 -30.63 -3.97 14.31
CA GLN A 459 -31.03 -4.26 15.69
C GLN A 459 -32.53 -4.57 15.78
N LYS A 460 -33.39 -3.74 15.16
CA LYS A 460 -34.84 -3.98 15.11
C LYS A 460 -35.22 -5.26 14.35
N ARG A 461 -34.45 -5.65 13.32
CA ARG A 461 -34.66 -6.92 12.60
C ARG A 461 -34.30 -8.11 13.49
N ALA A 462 -33.16 -8.08 14.15
CA ALA A 462 -32.75 -9.12 15.09
C ALA A 462 -33.73 -9.27 16.26
N GLU A 463 -34.26 -8.17 16.79
CA GLU A 463 -35.31 -8.18 17.82
C GLU A 463 -36.62 -8.80 17.30
N LYS A 464 -36.93 -8.65 16.01
CA LYS A 464 -38.12 -9.23 15.36
C LYS A 464 -37.93 -10.69 14.96
N ASP A 465 -36.74 -11.09 14.52
CA ASP A 465 -36.40 -12.46 14.14
C ASP A 465 -36.19 -13.36 15.37
N ALA A 466 -35.89 -12.78 16.54
CA ALA A 466 -35.90 -13.46 17.83
C ALA A 466 -37.33 -13.70 18.39
N ALA A 467 -38.35 -13.03 17.82
CA ALA A 467 -39.75 -13.33 18.12
C ALA A 467 -40.21 -14.48 17.21
N ASP A 468 -40.36 -15.67 17.81
CA ASP A 468 -40.78 -16.92 17.19
C ASP A 468 -41.98 -16.75 16.21
N PRO A 469 -41.88 -17.21 14.94
CA PRO A 469 -42.99 -17.21 14.00
C PRO A 469 -44.19 -18.07 14.44
N GLY A 470 -44.02 -18.95 15.45
CA GLY A 470 -45.04 -19.87 15.92
C GLY A 470 -46.11 -19.30 16.86
N ILE A 471 -45.98 -18.07 17.36
CA ILE A 471 -46.89 -17.52 18.39
C ILE A 471 -48.00 -16.63 17.78
N GLY A 472 -47.94 -16.32 16.47
CA GLY A 472 -48.86 -15.40 15.80
C GLY A 472 -50.11 -16.02 15.16
N PHE A 473 -50.29 -17.35 15.20
CA PHE A 473 -51.46 -18.01 14.60
C PHE A 473 -52.58 -18.31 15.60
N ASP A 474 -52.27 -18.35 16.91
CA ASP A 474 -53.24 -18.67 17.97
C ASP A 474 -53.94 -17.44 18.58
N SER A 475 -53.59 -16.22 18.17
CA SER A 475 -54.23 -14.99 18.66
C SER A 475 -55.32 -14.43 17.73
N GLN A 476 -55.80 -15.21 16.78
CA GLN A 476 -56.85 -14.82 15.82
C GLN A 476 -58.03 -15.80 15.73
N ILE A 477 -58.11 -16.75 16.65
CA ILE A 477 -59.26 -17.65 16.76
C ILE A 477 -59.69 -17.63 18.23
N GLU A 478 -60.97 -17.40 18.48
CA GLU A 478 -61.66 -17.30 19.78
C GLU A 478 -61.72 -15.90 20.41
N ASP A 479 -62.67 -15.08 19.94
CA ASP A 479 -63.54 -14.25 20.82
C ASP A 479 -64.69 -13.52 20.06
N GLU A 480 -65.30 -14.18 19.06
CA GLU A 480 -66.60 -13.75 18.51
C GLU A 480 -67.59 -14.93 18.54
N ASP A 481 -68.12 -15.21 19.74
CA ASP A 481 -69.51 -15.60 20.01
C ASP A 481 -69.58 -16.43 21.30
N LEU A 482 -69.88 -15.79 22.43
CA LEU A 482 -70.82 -16.34 23.42
C LEU A 482 -71.25 -15.29 24.46
N MET A 483 -72.30 -14.56 24.11
CA MET A 483 -73.52 -14.33 24.91
C MET A 483 -73.38 -13.91 26.39
N THR A 484 -73.88 -12.73 26.74
CA THR A 484 -75.23 -12.56 27.37
C THR A 484 -75.46 -11.13 27.84
N GLY A 485 -76.66 -10.62 27.54
CA GLY A 485 -77.12 -9.30 28.00
C GLY A 485 -78.58 -9.05 27.67
N VAL A 486 -79.45 -10.02 27.96
CA VAL A 486 -80.90 -9.76 28.06
C VAL A 486 -81.14 -9.02 29.38
N GLN A 487 -81.70 -7.82 29.31
CA GLN A 487 -82.78 -7.44 30.21
C GLN A 487 -83.68 -6.37 29.58
N ALA A 488 -84.98 -6.68 29.59
CA ALA A 488 -86.10 -5.91 29.12
C ALA A 488 -86.46 -4.76 30.09
N HIS A 489 -87.05 -3.69 29.58
CA HIS A 489 -88.45 -3.28 29.86
C HIS A 489 -88.70 -1.83 29.38
N GLY A 490 -89.81 -1.65 28.66
CA GLY A 490 -90.33 -0.37 28.17
C GLY A 490 -91.16 -0.56 26.92
#